data_AF-A8TN47-F1
#
_entry.id   AF-A8TN47-F1
#
_cell.length_a   1.000
_cell.length_b   1.000
_cell.length_c   1.000
_cell.angle_alpha   90.00
_cell.angle_beta   90.00
_cell.angle_gamma   90.00
#
_symmetry.space_group_name_H-M   'P 1'
#
loop_
_entity.id
_entity.type
_entity.pdbx_description
1 polymer ?
#
loop_
_entity_poly.entity_id
_entity_poly.type
_entity_poly.pdbx_seq_one_letter_code
_entity_poly.pdbx_strand_id
1 'polypeptide(L)'
;MARAHAIPKAAKVLGVAGTAPLVLGAFGFWLLPLDVAAHALDAQVFYGVTALTFLGAVHWGAAIVDQTTPDRLWHRLGWGMLPGLIAWVAALMTAVPMLVTLMAGIGVSHLMDLRARDRGELPVWYLALRRWTNAVAVLSLGASLLRLV
;
A
#
# COMPACT_ATOMS: atom_id res chain seq x y z
N MET A 1 -2.51 -18.91 -20.05
CA MET A 1 -3.04 -19.08 -18.67
C MET A 1 -4.36 -18.34 -18.57
N ALA A 2 -5.45 -19.03 -18.20
CA ALA A 2 -6.81 -18.47 -18.24
C ALA A 2 -6.95 -17.24 -17.32
N ARG A 3 -7.34 -16.10 -17.89
CA ARG A 3 -7.57 -14.83 -17.19
C ARG A 3 -8.83 -14.96 -16.32
N ALA A 4 -8.67 -15.36 -15.06
CA ALA A 4 -9.74 -15.26 -14.08
C ALA A 4 -10.11 -13.78 -13.93
N HIS A 5 -11.29 -13.40 -14.44
CA HIS A 5 -11.84 -12.04 -14.31
C HIS A 5 -12.31 -11.76 -12.88
N ALA A 6 -12.67 -12.81 -12.14
CA ALA A 6 -13.12 -12.70 -10.76
C ALA A 6 -11.93 -12.66 -9.79
N ILE A 7 -12.00 -11.77 -8.80
CA ILE A 7 -11.04 -11.72 -7.70
C ILE A 7 -11.16 -13.02 -6.89
N PRO A 8 -10.07 -13.78 -6.68
CA PRO A 8 -10.09 -14.98 -5.85
C PRO A 8 -10.65 -14.68 -4.45
N LYS A 9 -11.53 -15.55 -3.93
CA LYS A 9 -12.20 -15.32 -2.64
C LYS A 9 -11.20 -15.05 -1.51
N ALA A 10 -10.12 -15.84 -1.45
CA ALA A 10 -9.06 -15.66 -0.47
C ALA A 10 -8.40 -14.28 -0.57
N ALA A 11 -8.05 -13.83 -1.79
CA ALA A 11 -7.46 -12.51 -2.02
C ALA A 11 -8.41 -11.38 -1.61
N LYS A 12 -9.71 -11.52 -1.90
CA LYS A 12 -10.72 -10.54 -1.48
C LYS A 12 -10.83 -10.44 0.04
N VAL A 13 -10.97 -11.59 0.73
CA VAL A 13 -11.11 -11.63 2.20
C VAL A 13 -9.87 -11.07 2.88
N LEU A 14 -8.67 -11.54 2.48
CA LEU A 14 -7.42 -11.09 3.09
C LEU A 14 -7.09 -9.64 2.74
N GLY A 15 -7.38 -9.20 1.52
CA GLY A 15 -7.20 -7.81 1.11
C GLY A 15 -8.08 -6.85 1.90
N VAL A 16 -9.34 -7.21 2.15
CA VAL A 16 -10.26 -6.43 2.99
C VAL A 16 -9.83 -6.48 4.46
N ALA A 17 -9.51 -7.65 4.99
CA ALA A 17 -9.04 -7.77 6.37
C ALA A 17 -7.75 -6.97 6.62
N GLY A 18 -6.87 -6.92 5.62
CA GLY A 18 -5.64 -6.14 5.66
C GLY A 18 -5.85 -4.63 5.75
N THR A 19 -7.04 -4.08 5.45
CA THR A 19 -7.26 -2.63 5.67
C THR A 19 -7.64 -2.30 7.11
N ALA A 20 -7.96 -3.31 7.93
CA ALA A 20 -8.49 -3.08 9.28
C ALA A 20 -7.56 -2.24 10.17
N PRO A 21 -6.23 -2.46 10.24
CA PRO A 21 -5.37 -1.64 11.10
C PRO A 21 -5.34 -0.16 10.70
N LEU A 22 -5.46 0.15 9.41
CA LEU A 22 -5.51 1.54 8.92
C LEU A 22 -6.80 2.23 9.34
N VAL A 23 -7.93 1.54 9.18
CA VAL A 23 -9.26 2.06 9.50
C VAL A 23 -9.42 2.21 11.02
N LEU A 24 -9.05 1.17 11.78
CA LEU A 24 -9.12 1.18 13.24
C LEU A 24 -8.18 2.22 13.84
N GLY A 25 -6.98 2.39 13.29
CA GLY A 25 -6.05 3.43 13.70
C GLY A 25 -6.62 4.84 13.48
N ALA A 26 -7.26 5.10 12.33
CA ALA A 26 -7.94 6.38 12.07
C ALA A 26 -9.06 6.65 13.08
N PHE A 27 -9.95 5.68 13.30
CA PHE A 27 -11.04 5.82 14.26
C PHE A 27 -10.52 5.99 15.69
N GLY A 28 -9.52 5.21 16.08
CA GLY A 28 -8.88 5.32 17.39
C GLY A 28 -8.26 6.70 17.59
N PHE A 29 -7.61 7.24 16.56
CA PHE A 29 -7.07 8.59 16.62
C PHE A 29 -8.18 9.61 16.89
N TRP A 30 -9.31 9.56 16.17
CA TRP A 30 -10.40 10.53 16.35
C TRP A 30 -11.20 10.38 17.65
N LEU A 31 -11.45 9.15 18.10
CA LEU A 31 -12.45 8.86 19.13
C LEU A 31 -11.86 8.66 20.54
N LEU A 32 -10.58 8.33 20.65
CA LEU A 32 -9.95 8.06 21.94
C LEU A 32 -9.42 9.33 22.62
N PRO A 33 -9.25 9.30 23.95
CA PRO A 33 -8.55 10.34 24.70
C PRO A 33 -7.13 10.60 24.17
N LEU A 34 -6.62 11.82 24.37
CA LEU A 34 -5.40 12.31 23.70
C LEU A 34 -4.16 11.45 23.97
N ASP A 35 -4.02 10.91 25.19
CA ASP A 35 -2.95 10.02 25.62
C ASP A 35 -2.94 8.68 24.86
N VAL A 36 -4.12 8.15 24.52
CA VAL A 36 -4.25 6.89 23.76
C VAL A 36 -4.32 7.14 22.25
N ALA A 37 -4.86 8.29 21.82
CA ALA A 37 -5.00 8.65 20.42
C ALA A 37 -3.64 8.67 19.70
N ALA A 38 -2.59 9.19 20.34
CA ALA A 38 -1.23 9.19 19.78
C ALA A 38 -0.76 7.76 19.43
N HIS A 39 -0.99 6.79 20.32
CA HIS A 39 -0.67 5.39 20.08
C HIS A 39 -1.49 4.78 18.93
N ALA A 40 -2.74 5.20 18.76
CA ALA A 40 -3.57 4.78 17.63
C ALA A 40 -3.02 5.31 16.29
N LEU A 41 -2.51 6.54 16.27
CA LEU A 41 -1.83 7.10 15.10
C LEU A 41 -0.54 6.32 14.79
N ASP A 42 0.29 6.06 15.80
CA ASP A 42 1.54 5.28 15.64
C ASP A 42 1.26 3.88 15.06
N ALA A 43 0.27 3.18 15.62
CA ALA A 43 -0.15 1.88 15.11
C ALA A 43 -0.63 1.96 13.64
N GLN A 44 -1.38 3.01 13.30
CA GLN A 44 -1.86 3.25 11.93
C GLN A 44 -0.70 3.43 10.96
N VAL A 45 0.26 4.29 11.29
CA VAL A 45 1.37 4.64 10.39
C VAL A 45 2.38 3.52 10.28
N PHE A 46 2.69 2.78 11.36
CA PHE A 46 3.54 1.59 11.28
C PHE A 46 2.94 0.50 10.40
N TYR A 47 1.62 0.33 10.45
CA TYR A 47 0.95 -0.56 9.51
C TYR A 47 0.97 0.00 8.08
N GLY A 48 0.80 1.32 7.90
CA GLY A 48 0.94 1.99 6.60
C GLY A 48 2.31 1.77 5.95
N VAL A 49 3.39 1.86 6.74
CA VAL A 49 4.77 1.57 6.31
C VAL A 49 4.91 0.11 5.86
N THR A 50 4.38 -0.82 6.66
CA THR A 50 4.37 -2.25 6.33
C THR A 50 3.61 -2.53 5.04
N ALA A 51 2.42 -1.94 4.90
CA ALA A 51 1.56 -2.11 3.74
C ALA A 51 2.17 -1.55 2.45
N LEU A 52 2.86 -0.40 2.53
CA LEU A 52 3.56 0.20 1.39
C LEU A 52 4.81 -0.61 0.99
N THR A 53 5.52 -1.19 1.96
CA THR A 53 6.61 -2.14 1.67
C THR A 53 6.07 -3.40 0.97
N PHE A 54 4.95 -3.95 1.44
CA PHE A 54 4.32 -5.13 0.84
C PHE A 54 3.86 -4.90 -0.60
N LEU A 55 3.40 -3.68 -0.93
CA LEU A 55 3.09 -3.27 -2.30
C LEU A 55 4.28 -3.47 -3.25
N GLY A 56 5.46 -3.04 -2.84
CA GLY A 56 6.69 -3.21 -3.63
C GLY A 56 7.06 -4.70 -3.80
N ALA A 57 6.90 -5.50 -2.75
CA ALA A 57 7.27 -6.93 -2.77
C ALA A 57 6.56 -7.75 -3.87
N VAL A 58 5.37 -7.33 -4.30
CA VAL A 58 4.62 -8.01 -5.39
C VAL A 58 5.42 -8.02 -6.70
N HIS A 59 6.17 -6.96 -7.00
CA HIS A 59 6.99 -6.89 -8.22
C HIS A 59 8.16 -7.87 -8.18
N TRP A 60 8.76 -8.11 -7.00
CA TRP A 60 9.78 -9.16 -6.82
C TRP A 60 9.18 -10.54 -7.02
N GLY A 61 8.05 -10.84 -6.37
CA GLY A 61 7.38 -12.13 -6.51
C GLY A 61 7.00 -12.43 -7.96
N ALA A 62 6.49 -11.43 -8.68
CA ALA A 62 6.13 -11.57 -10.07
C ALA A 62 7.36 -11.68 -11.00
N ALA A 63 8.48 -11.03 -10.69
CA ALA A 63 9.73 -11.17 -11.42
C ALA A 63 10.41 -12.55 -11.23
N ILE A 64 10.19 -13.21 -10.09
CA ILE A 64 10.72 -14.56 -9.82
C ILE A 64 10.00 -15.62 -10.68
N VAL A 65 8.70 -15.46 -10.91
CA VAL A 65 7.88 -16.43 -11.65
C VAL A 65 7.98 -16.24 -13.16
N ASP A 66 8.18 -15.00 -13.60
CA ASP A 66 8.17 -14.62 -15.00
C ASP A 66 9.61 -14.60 -15.56
N GLN A 67 9.84 -15.12 -16.77
CA GLN A 67 11.15 -15.07 -17.44
C GLN A 67 11.43 -13.66 -17.96
N THR A 68 11.54 -12.72 -17.04
CA THR A 68 11.76 -11.30 -17.29
C THR A 68 13.11 -11.16 -17.99
N THR A 69 13.15 -10.47 -19.14
CA THR A 69 14.41 -10.23 -19.85
C THR A 69 15.38 -9.42 -18.96
N PRO A 70 16.71 -9.63 -19.08
CA PRO A 70 17.69 -9.00 -18.18
C PRO A 70 17.61 -7.47 -18.11
N ASP A 71 17.24 -6.82 -19.21
CA ASP A 71 17.03 -5.38 -19.34
C ASP A 71 15.81 -4.88 -18.54
N ARG A 72 14.74 -5.69 -18.43
CA ARG A 72 13.51 -5.34 -17.71
C ARG A 72 13.56 -5.72 -16.23
N LEU A 73 14.43 -6.67 -15.87
CA LEU A 73 14.57 -7.17 -14.50
C LEU A 73 14.98 -6.05 -13.53
N TRP A 74 16.03 -5.28 -13.87
CA TRP A 74 16.50 -4.17 -13.02
C TRP A 74 15.41 -3.15 -12.73
N HIS A 75 14.69 -2.74 -13.77
CA HIS A 75 13.58 -1.81 -13.64
C HIS A 75 12.48 -2.37 -12.72
N ARG A 76 12.06 -3.63 -12.92
CA ARG A 76 11.01 -4.26 -12.13
C ARG A 76 11.40 -4.45 -10.66
N LEU A 77 12.63 -4.91 -10.38
CA LEU A 77 13.13 -5.08 -9.01
C LEU A 77 13.35 -3.73 -8.31
N GLY A 78 13.85 -2.73 -9.03
CA GLY A 78 13.98 -1.37 -8.53
C GLY A 78 12.63 -0.78 -8.12
N TRP A 79 11.60 -0.98 -8.96
CA TRP A 79 10.22 -0.64 -8.61
C TRP A 79 9.67 -1.44 -7.44
N GLY A 80 10.08 -2.68 -7.28
CA GLY A 80 9.70 -3.46 -6.10
C GLY A 80 10.36 -2.97 -4.81
N MET A 81 11.55 -2.38 -4.89
CA MET A 81 12.27 -1.86 -3.72
C MET A 81 11.81 -0.44 -3.31
N LEU A 82 11.52 0.41 -4.30
CA LEU A 82 11.27 1.84 -4.07
C LEU A 82 10.14 2.14 -3.06
N PRO A 83 8.97 1.48 -3.09
CA PRO A 83 7.91 1.71 -2.10
C PRO A 83 8.36 1.46 -0.66
N GLY A 84 9.15 0.41 -0.41
CA GLY A 84 9.66 0.10 0.92
C GLY A 84 10.65 1.17 1.42
N LEU A 85 11.50 1.69 0.55
CA LEU A 85 12.41 2.79 0.90
C LEU A 85 11.65 4.09 1.19
N ILE A 86 10.62 4.41 0.39
CA ILE A 86 9.75 5.56 0.64
C ILE A 86 9.04 5.40 1.99
N ALA A 87 8.52 4.21 2.27
CA ALA A 87 7.86 3.89 3.54
C ALA A 87 8.81 4.07 4.73
N TRP A 88 10.04 3.56 4.60
CA TRP A 88 11.07 3.70 5.65
C TRP A 88 11.45 5.17 5.89
N VAL A 89 11.66 5.96 4.84
CA VAL A 89 11.92 7.39 4.97
C VAL A 89 10.75 8.12 5.61
N ALA A 90 9.51 7.79 5.23
CA ALA A 90 8.30 8.36 5.84
C ALA A 90 8.26 8.11 7.36
N ALA A 91 8.66 6.91 7.81
CA ALA A 91 8.69 6.56 9.23
C ALA A 91 9.65 7.41 10.08
N LEU A 92 10.61 8.09 9.45
CA LEU A 92 11.56 8.99 10.11
C LEU A 92 11.05 10.44 10.18
N MET A 93 9.90 10.74 9.58
CA MET A 93 9.34 12.09 9.50
C MET A 93 8.41 12.41 10.67
N THR A 94 8.09 13.69 10.85
CA THR A 94 7.00 14.12 11.75
C THR A 94 5.63 13.80 11.16
N ALA A 95 4.58 13.84 11.99
CA ALA A 95 3.27 13.29 11.66
C ALA A 95 2.69 13.74 10.30
N VAL A 96 2.68 15.06 10.01
CA VAL A 96 2.15 15.59 8.75
C VAL A 96 2.94 15.11 7.52
N PRO A 97 4.26 15.35 7.40
CA PRO A 97 5.04 14.88 6.24
C PRO A 97 5.07 13.36 6.12
N MET A 98 5.03 12.61 7.24
CA MET A 98 4.90 11.15 7.25
C MET A 98 3.60 10.70 6.55
N LEU A 99 2.45 11.21 6.98
CA LEU A 99 1.14 10.85 6.41
C LEU A 99 1.06 11.22 4.93
N VAL A 100 1.50 12.43 4.56
CA VAL A 100 1.55 12.87 3.16
C VAL A 100 2.44 11.96 2.31
N THR A 101 3.61 11.59 2.81
CA THR A 101 4.55 10.72 2.10
C THR A 101 3.99 9.30 1.93
N LEU A 102 3.33 8.74 2.95
CA LEU A 102 2.68 7.43 2.84
C LEU A 102 1.54 7.45 1.81
N MET A 103 0.67 8.47 1.83
CA MET A 103 -0.38 8.61 0.83
C MET A 103 0.18 8.75 -0.59
N ALA A 104 1.20 9.59 -0.78
CA ALA A 104 1.87 9.77 -2.06
C ALA A 104 2.53 8.46 -2.53
N GLY A 105 3.21 7.74 -1.63
CA GLY A 105 3.83 6.45 -1.92
C GLY A 105 2.82 5.39 -2.37
N ILE A 106 1.66 5.32 -1.71
CA ILE A 106 0.54 4.45 -2.14
C ILE A 106 0.03 4.85 -3.53
N GLY A 107 -0.09 6.16 -3.81
CA GLY A 107 -0.48 6.68 -5.12
C GLY A 107 0.52 6.30 -6.21
N VAL A 108 1.82 6.51 -5.97
CA VAL A 108 2.91 6.13 -6.89
C VAL A 108 2.89 4.62 -7.15
N SER A 109 2.78 3.80 -6.11
CA SER A 109 2.67 2.35 -6.25
C SER A 109 1.44 1.93 -7.07
N HIS A 110 0.30 2.62 -6.94
CA HIS A 110 -0.87 2.34 -7.77
C HIS A 110 -0.63 2.64 -9.26
N LEU A 111 0.07 3.73 -9.57
CA LEU A 111 0.46 4.06 -10.94
C LEU A 111 1.44 3.02 -11.52
N MET A 112 2.30 2.46 -10.67
CA MET A 112 3.21 1.39 -11.06
C MET A 112 2.47 0.09 -11.33
N ASP A 113 1.49 -0.28 -10.51
CA ASP A 113 0.62 -1.44 -10.73
C ASP A 113 -0.17 -1.33 -12.05
N LEU A 114 -0.64 -0.12 -12.39
CA LEU A 114 -1.30 0.14 -13.67
C LEU A 114 -0.36 -0.14 -14.85
N ARG A 115 0.88 0.36 -14.79
CA ARG A 115 1.89 0.12 -15.85
C ARG A 115 2.26 -1.35 -15.94
N ALA A 116 2.39 -2.05 -14.81
CA ALA A 116 2.69 -3.48 -14.78
C ALA A 116 1.53 -4.31 -15.36
N ARG A 117 0.27 -3.95 -15.08
CA ARG A 117 -0.90 -4.56 -15.73
C ARG A 117 -0.86 -4.37 -17.24
N ASP A 118 -0.60 -3.16 -17.72
CA ASP A 118 -0.60 -2.85 -19.16
C ASP A 118 0.51 -3.61 -19.91
N ARG A 119 1.59 -3.97 -19.21
CA ARG A 119 2.66 -4.85 -19.70
C ARG A 119 2.36 -6.34 -19.56
N GLY A 120 1.22 -6.71 -18.98
CA GLY A 120 0.82 -8.11 -18.74
C GLY A 120 1.52 -8.78 -17.55
N GLU A 121 2.26 -8.02 -16.74
CA GLU A 121 3.08 -8.51 -15.62
C GLU A 121 2.26 -8.85 -14.37
N LEU A 122 1.09 -8.20 -14.22
CA LEU A 122 0.16 -8.41 -13.10
C LEU A 122 -1.25 -8.69 -13.63
N PRO A 123 -2.01 -9.57 -12.95
CA PRO A 123 -3.35 -9.92 -13.40
C PRO A 123 -4.34 -8.77 -13.14
N VAL A 124 -5.35 -8.64 -14.00
CA VAL A 124 -6.37 -7.57 -13.91
C VAL A 124 -7.13 -7.59 -12.58
N TRP A 125 -7.40 -8.77 -12.03
CA TRP A 125 -8.11 -8.90 -10.74
C TRP A 125 -7.30 -8.31 -9.57
N TYR A 126 -5.96 -8.35 -9.65
CA TYR A 126 -5.09 -7.81 -8.60
C TYR A 126 -5.27 -6.29 -8.52
N LEU A 127 -5.23 -5.61 -9.67
CA LEU A 127 -5.42 -4.16 -9.70
C LEU A 127 -6.82 -3.75 -9.24
N ALA A 128 -7.85 -4.52 -9.59
CA ALA A 128 -9.22 -4.24 -9.13
C ALA A 128 -9.34 -4.29 -7.60
N LEU A 129 -8.73 -5.31 -6.97
CA LEU A 129 -8.62 -5.40 -5.52
C LEU A 129 -7.80 -4.23 -4.96
N ARG A 130 -6.63 -3.97 -5.55
CA ARG A 130 -5.67 -2.98 -5.06
C ARG A 130 -6.21 -1.56 -5.11
N ARG A 131 -6.99 -1.22 -6.14
CA ARG A 131 -7.67 0.08 -6.24
C ARG A 131 -8.54 0.35 -5.02
N TRP A 132 -9.32 -0.64 -4.58
CA TRP A 132 -10.19 -0.50 -3.42
C TRP A 132 -9.39 -0.42 -2.12
N THR A 133 -8.43 -1.32 -1.90
CA THR A 133 -7.62 -1.30 -0.66
C THR A 133 -6.76 -0.04 -0.55
N ASN A 134 -6.20 0.44 -1.66
CA ASN A 134 -5.41 1.68 -1.67
C ASN A 134 -6.28 2.91 -1.42
N ALA A 135 -7.51 2.94 -1.97
CA ALA A 135 -8.45 4.02 -1.67
C ALA A 135 -8.80 4.05 -0.17
N VAL A 136 -9.11 2.90 0.44
CA VAL A 136 -9.36 2.81 1.88
C VAL A 136 -8.14 3.26 2.69
N ALA A 137 -6.94 2.85 2.29
CA ALA A 137 -5.70 3.25 2.96
C ALA A 137 -5.49 4.77 2.91
N VAL A 138 -5.60 5.39 1.72
CA VAL A 138 -5.43 6.83 1.55
C VAL A 138 -6.50 7.61 2.31
N LEU A 139 -7.76 7.17 2.28
CA LEU A 139 -8.84 7.82 3.04
C LEU A 139 -8.60 7.72 4.56
N SER A 140 -8.11 6.58 5.05
CA SER A 140 -7.81 6.40 6.47
C SER A 140 -6.65 7.27 6.94
N LEU A 141 -5.58 7.36 6.16
CA LEU A 141 -4.44 8.24 6.44
C LEU A 141 -4.83 9.71 6.32
N GLY A 142 -5.64 10.05 5.32
CA GLY A 142 -6.18 11.39 5.11
C GLY A 142 -7.09 11.85 6.25
N ALA A 143 -7.92 10.95 6.80
CA ALA A 143 -8.72 11.24 7.98
C ALA A 143 -7.85 11.61 9.19
N SER A 144 -6.74 10.92 9.40
CA SER A 144 -5.78 11.26 10.47
C SER A 144 -5.05 12.57 10.19
N LEU A 145 -4.68 12.83 8.93
CA LEU A 145 -4.07 14.09 8.53
C LEU A 145 -5.00 15.28 8.82
N LEU A 146 -6.29 15.16 8.49
CA LEU A 146 -7.30 16.21 8.75
C LEU A 146 -7.47 16.58 10.23
N ARG A 147 -7.08 15.70 11.16
CA ARG A 147 -7.12 16.03 12.60
C ARG A 147 -5.93 16.88 13.04
N LEU A 148 -4.83 16.85 12.28
CA LEU A 148 -3.56 17.51 12.61
C LEU A 148 -3.43 18.92 12.04
N VAL A 149 -4.27 19.29 11.06
CA VAL A 149 -4.30 20.60 10.38
C VAL A 149 -5.59 21.33 10.72
#